data_AF-A0A2D4QVR1-F1
#
_entry.id   AF-A0A2D4QVR1-F1
#
_cell.length_a   1.000
_cell.length_b   1.000
_cell.length_c   1.000
_cell.angle_alpha   90.00
_cell.angle_beta   90.00
_cell.angle_gamma   90.00
#
_symmetry.space_group_name_H-M   'P 1'
#
loop_
_entity.id
_entity.type
_entity.pdbx_description
1 polymer ?
#
loop_
_entity_poly.entity_id
_entity_poly.type
_entity_poly.pdbx_seq_one_letter_code
_entity_poly.pdbx_strand_id
1 'polypeptide(L)' 'MDLLTWTEIITRAFIRLGPVWVALVILFLVSFRYKRSLGLYGKLFDSTIGMIGFAIVMFWVFAGFFAGAMDWIITH' A
#
# COMPACT_ATOMS: atom_id res chain seq x y z
N MET A 1 -28.71 9.64 13.77
CA MET A 1 -27.46 8.90 13.53
C MET A 1 -27.85 7.76 12.61
N ASP A 2 -27.65 7.90 11.30
CA ASP A 2 -27.78 6.73 10.43
C ASP A 2 -26.78 5.69 10.95
N LEU A 3 -27.27 4.51 11.32
CA LEU A 3 -26.39 3.44 11.76
C LEU A 3 -25.59 3.01 10.54
N LEU A 4 -24.35 3.50 10.44
CA LEU A 4 -23.42 2.99 9.44
C LEU A 4 -23.28 1.49 9.68
N THR A 5 -23.62 0.73 8.65
CA THR A 5 -23.37 -0.70 8.64
C THR A 5 -21.85 -0.92 8.67
N TRP A 6 -21.40 -1.97 9.35
CA TRP A 6 -19.98 -2.32 9.43
C TRP A 6 -19.34 -2.46 8.02
N THR A 7 -20.13 -2.89 7.04
CA THR A 7 -19.75 -2.95 5.62
C THR A 7 -19.42 -1.58 5.05
N GLU A 8 -20.24 -0.56 5.31
CA GLU A 8 -19.99 0.81 4.82
C GLU A 8 -18.73 1.41 5.42
N ILE A 9 -18.44 1.12 6.69
CA ILE A 9 -17.21 1.59 7.35
C ILE A 9 -15.99 1.02 6.62
N ILE A 10 -16.00 -0.28 6.35
CA ILE A 10 -14.92 -0.97 5.64
C ILE A 10 -14.80 -0.42 4.21
N THR A 11 -15.90 -0.30 3.47
CA THR A 11 -15.88 0.20 2.09
C THR A 11 -15.36 1.63 2.01
N ARG A 12 -15.82 2.52 2.90
CA ARG A 12 -15.35 3.92 2.94
C ARG A 12 -13.88 4.02 3.31
N ALA A 13 -13.41 3.24 4.28
CA ALA A 13 -11.99 3.18 4.62
C ALA A 13 -11.15 2.68 3.43
N PHE A 14 -11.64 1.66 2.72
CA PHE A 14 -10.94 1.11 1.56
C PHE A 14 -10.85 2.11 0.41
N ILE A 15 -11.93 2.83 0.12
CA ILE A 15 -11.98 3.89 -0.91
C ILE A 15 -11.03 5.03 -0.55
N ARG A 16 -11.00 5.48 0.72
CA ARG A 16 -10.13 6.58 1.15
C ARG A 16 -8.64 6.22 1.03
N LEU A 17 -8.31 4.94 1.21
CA LEU A 17 -6.96 4.41 0.99
C LEU A 17 -6.68 4.02 -0.48
N GLY A 18 -7.60 4.32 -1.42
CA GLY A 18 -7.44 4.07 -2.84
C GLY A 18 -6.05 4.41 -3.41
N PRO A 19 -5.49 5.60 -3.15
CA PRO A 19 -4.17 5.99 -3.64
C PRO A 19 -3.04 5.08 -3.13
N VAL A 20 -3.13 4.63 -1.88
CA VAL A 20 -2.15 3.73 -1.24
C VAL A 20 -2.15 2.38 -1.95
N TRP A 21 -3.33 1.82 -2.22
CA TRP A 21 -3.48 0.54 -2.92
C TRP A 21 -2.90 0.61 -4.33
N VAL A 22 -3.18 1.69 -5.07
CA VAL A 22 -2.65 1.90 -6.43
C VAL A 22 -1.12 1.99 -6.41
N ALA A 23 -0.55 2.79 -5.49
CA ALA A 23 0.90 2.93 -5.36
C ALA A 23 1.59 1.60 -5.00
N LEU A 24 0.98 0.81 -4.10
CA LEU A 24 1.48 -0.53 -3.75
C LEU A 24 1.47 -1.47 -4.95
N VAL A 25 0.38 -1.51 -5.72
CA VAL A 25 0.30 -2.37 -6.92
C VAL A 25 1.39 -1.99 -7.92
N ILE A 26 1.58 -0.70 -8.19
CA ILE A 26 2.64 -0.22 -9.09
C ILE A 26 4.02 -0.61 -8.56
N LEU A 27 4.29 -0.37 -7.28
CA LEU A 27 5.56 -0.71 -6.63
C LEU A 27 5.84 -2.22 -6.76
N PHE A 28 4.85 -3.07 -6.46
CA PHE A 28 5.01 -4.51 -6.59
C PHE A 28 5.22 -4.94 -8.04
N LEU A 29 4.50 -4.36 -9.01
CA LEU A 29 4.69 -4.64 -10.43
C LEU A 29 6.14 -4.37 -10.87
N VAL A 30 6.66 -3.20 -10.48
CA VAL A 30 8.04 -2.78 -10.76
C VAL A 30 9.03 -3.72 -10.07
N SER A 31 8.85 -3.97 -8.78
CA SER A 31 9.71 -4.86 -8.00
C SER A 31 9.76 -6.28 -8.58
N PHE A 32 8.62 -6.84 -9.01
CA PHE A 32 8.57 -8.14 -9.67
C PHE A 32 9.27 -8.12 -11.04
N ARG A 33 9.13 -7.03 -11.81
CA ARG A 33 9.73 -6.92 -13.15
C ARG A 33 11.26 -6.80 -13.11
N TYR A 34 11.80 -6.15 -12.09
CA TYR A 34 13.24 -5.92 -11.93
C TYR A 34 13.93 -6.89 -10.97
N LYS A 35 13.22 -7.85 -10.36
CA LYS A 35 13.78 -8.81 -9.38
C LYS A 35 15.04 -9.53 -9.84
N ARG A 36 15.18 -9.81 -11.15
CA ARG A 36 16.36 -10.48 -11.74
C ARG A 36 17.61 -9.59 -11.84
N SER A 37 17.44 -8.27 -11.83
CA SER A 37 18.55 -7.30 -11.95
C SER A 37 19.04 -6.79 -10.59
N LEU A 38 18.31 -7.07 -9.51
CA LEU A 38 18.48 -6.40 -8.21
C LEU A 38 19.35 -7.18 -7.21
N GLY A 39 20.04 -8.25 -7.64
CA GLY A 39 21.00 -8.99 -6.82
C GLY A 39 20.43 -9.45 -5.47
N LEU A 40 21.01 -8.97 -4.36
CA LEU A 40 20.57 -9.27 -2.99
C LEU A 40 19.13 -8.82 -2.70
N TYR A 41 18.68 -7.72 -3.29
CA TYR A 41 17.31 -7.22 -3.11
C TYR A 41 16.29 -8.09 -3.86
N GLY A 42 16.73 -8.70 -4.98
CA GLY A 42 15.98 -9.76 -5.67
C GLY A 42 15.78 -11.02 -4.81
N LYS A 43 16.78 -11.39 -3.99
CA LYS A 43 16.66 -12.51 -3.02
C LYS A 43 15.66 -12.22 -1.90
N LEU A 44 15.56 -10.96 -1.45
CA LEU A 44 14.53 -10.57 -0.47
C LEU A 44 13.12 -10.76 -1.04
N PHE A 45 12.94 -10.38 -2.31
CA PHE A 45 11.68 -10.57 -3.05
C PHE A 45 11.41 -12.02 -3.49
N ASP A 46 12.38 -12.92 -3.36
CA ASP A 46 12.20 -14.36 -3.65
C ASP A 46 11.53 -15.08 -2.47
N SER A 47 11.63 -14.52 -1.26
CA SER A 47 10.97 -15.03 -0.06
C SER A 47 9.59 -14.41 0.13
N THR A 48 8.56 -15.25 0.29
CA THR A 48 7.18 -14.82 0.61
C THR A 48 7.12 -13.97 1.88
N ILE A 49 7.93 -14.29 2.88
CA ILE A 49 8.01 -13.54 4.14
C ILE A 49 8.59 -12.14 3.90
N GLY A 50 9.65 -12.03 3.09
CA GLY A 50 10.25 -10.75 2.72
C GLY A 50 9.30 -9.86 1.92
N MET A 51 8.56 -10.45 0.99
CA MET A 51 7.54 -9.74 0.21
C MET A 51 6.40 -9.21 1.09
N ILE A 52 5.90 -10.01 2.04
CA ILE A 52 4.84 -9.57 2.96
C ILE A 52 5.35 -8.46 3.88
N GLY A 53 6.55 -8.61 4.45
CA GLY A 53 7.17 -7.57 5.29
C GLY A 53 7.36 -6.26 4.52
N PHE A 54 7.84 -6.35 3.28
CA PHE A 54 7.97 -5.20 2.39
C PHE A 54 6.60 -4.55 2.09
N ALA A 55 5.56 -5.34 1.81
CA ALA A 55 4.21 -4.83 1.58
C ALA A 55 3.70 -4.03 2.78
N ILE A 56 3.87 -4.55 4.00
CA ILE A 56 3.42 -3.90 5.23
C ILE A 56 4.16 -2.58 5.45
N VAL A 57 5.49 -2.56 5.31
CA VAL A 57 6.28 -1.34 5.50
C VAL A 57 5.90 -0.29 4.44
N MET A 58 5.81 -0.69 3.18
CA MET A 58 5.47 0.22 2.08
C MET A 58 4.03 0.72 2.15
N PHE A 59 3.11 -0.08 2.68
CA PHE A 59 1.74 0.35 2.96
C PHE A 59 1.73 1.57 3.88
N TRP A 60 2.45 1.50 5.01
CA TRP A 60 2.51 2.60 5.97
C TRP A 60 3.27 3.83 5.44
N VAL A 61 4.32 3.61 4.65
CA VAL A 61 5.05 4.70 3.98
C VAL A 61 4.13 5.47 3.03
N PHE A 62 3.38 4.77 2.17
CA PHE A 62 2.44 5.41 1.27
C PHE A 62 1.22 6.00 1.98
N ALA A 63 0.70 5.33 3.00
CA ALA A 63 -0.39 5.86 3.82
C ALA A 63 0.02 7.18 4.48
N GLY A 64 1.21 7.25 5.10
CA GLY A 64 1.75 8.47 5.68
C GLY A 64 2.05 9.55 4.64
N PHE A 65 2.57 9.16 3.47
CA PHE A 65 2.86 10.09 2.39
C PHE A 65 1.58 10.74 1.82
N PHE A 66 0.56 9.94 1.50
CA PHE A 66 -0.70 10.47 0.95
C PHE A 66 -1.59 11.14 2.01
N ALA A 67 -1.44 10.79 3.29
CA ALA A 67 -2.15 11.44 4.38
C ALA A 67 -1.49 12.74 4.83
N GLY A 68 -0.15 12.80 4.88
CA GLY A 68 0.57 13.95 5.41
C GLY A 68 1.12 14.90 4.35
N ALA A 69 1.72 14.39 3.27
CA ALA A 69 2.43 15.23 2.30
C ALA A 69 1.53 15.74 1.16
N MET A 70 0.52 14.96 0.76
CA MET A 70 -0.38 15.34 -0.33
C MET A 70 -1.78 15.78 0.13
N ASP A 71 -2.13 15.61 1.40
CA ASP A 71 -3.46 15.90 1.98
C ASP A 71 -4.63 15.22 1.23
N TRP A 72 -4.35 14.21 0.39
CA TRP A 72 -5.32 13.53 -0.45
C TRP A 72 -6.19 12.54 0.33
N ILE A 73 -5.73 12.11 1.49
CA ILE A 73 -6.48 11.25 2.40
C ILE A 73 -7.19 12.10 3.46
N ILE A 74 -6.60 13.22 3.87
CA ILE A 74 -7.15 14.11 4.90
C ILE A 74 -7.80 15.32 4.22
N THR A 75 -9.09 15.19 3.91
CA THR A 75 -9.93 16.35 3.62
C THR A 75 -10.37 16.95 4.96
N HIS A 76 -9.76 18.06 5.35
CA HIS A 76 -10.25 18.92 6.45
C HIS A 76 -11.58 19.59 6.08
#